data_AF-A0A7S0J5R8-F1
#
_entry.id   AF-A0A7S0J5R8-F1
#
_cell.length_a   1.000
_cell.length_b   1.000
_cell.length_c   1.000
_cell.angle_alpha   90.00
_cell.angle_beta   90.00
_cell.angle_gamma   90.00
#
_symmetry.space_group_name_H-M   'P 1'
#
loop_
_entity.id
_entity.type
_entity.pdbx_description
1 polymer ?
#
loop_
_entity_poly.entity_id
_entity_poly.type
_entity_poly.pdbx_seq_one_letter_code
_entity_poly.pdbx_strand_id
1 'polypeptide(L)'
;PPPPPPLPLRSRPPPSPQHAVTPAANASQVAAAHEDGQGNPLAVADPMCHPTKHAGFNGGSLNWGMSFKVATAQQCCDACRAHASTCDAASGGKVYMKRQWDGKVIEERCATTMTSNERGTHQAQPCNVFVFCPTPLAAGGLCWSNDVWNHSYGECWLKHQPNATMPEAGADGAFPP
;
A
#
# COMPACT_ATOMS: atom_id res chain seq x y z
N PRO A 1 -72.33 27.44 -1.93
CA PRO A 1 -71.66 28.26 -0.90
C PRO A 1 -70.15 28.26 -1.18
N PRO A 2 -69.48 29.42 -1.24
CA PRO A 2 -68.06 29.46 -1.55
C PRO A 2 -67.20 28.87 -0.40
N PRO A 3 -66.02 28.30 -0.71
CA PRO A 3 -65.10 27.78 0.30
C PRO A 3 -64.52 28.90 1.18
N PRO A 4 -64.15 28.61 2.44
CA PRO A 4 -63.58 29.61 3.34
C PRO A 4 -62.20 30.08 2.85
N PRO A 5 -61.84 31.35 3.10
CA PRO A 5 -60.57 31.91 2.65
C PRO A 5 -59.36 31.32 3.41
N PRO A 6 -58.19 31.19 2.76
CA PRO A 6 -56.97 30.69 3.38
C PRO A 6 -56.37 31.69 4.39
N LEU A 7 -55.77 31.15 5.46
CA LEU A 7 -55.11 31.91 6.52
C LEU A 7 -53.81 32.61 6.03
N PRO A 8 -53.42 33.76 6.62
CA PRO A 8 -52.26 34.52 6.18
C PRO A 8 -50.93 33.84 6.54
N LEU A 9 -50.01 33.81 5.55
CA LEU A 9 -48.63 33.35 5.67
C LEU A 9 -47.82 34.29 6.58
N ARG A 10 -47.20 33.73 7.63
CA ARG A 10 -46.27 34.46 8.50
C ARG A 10 -44.95 34.75 7.77
N SER A 11 -44.57 36.02 7.71
CA SER A 11 -43.33 36.53 7.12
C SER A 11 -42.10 36.07 7.93
N ARG A 12 -41.05 35.61 7.24
CA ARG A 12 -39.74 35.30 7.84
C ARG A 12 -39.00 36.59 8.22
N PRO A 13 -38.29 36.63 9.35
CA PRO A 13 -37.46 37.79 9.70
C PRO A 13 -36.21 37.89 8.80
N PRO A 14 -35.70 39.11 8.57
CA PRO A 14 -34.54 39.35 7.71
C PRO A 14 -33.22 38.88 8.33
N PRO A 15 -32.21 38.53 7.52
CA PRO A 15 -30.89 38.18 8.02
C PRO A 15 -30.14 39.41 8.55
N SER A 16 -29.49 39.26 9.70
CA SER A 16 -28.62 40.27 10.31
C SER A 16 -27.19 40.26 9.70
N PRO A 17 -26.44 41.38 9.82
CA PRO A 17 -25.40 41.76 8.88
C PRO A 17 -24.05 41.07 9.11
N GLN A 18 -23.39 40.82 7.98
CA GLN A 18 -22.06 40.23 7.83
C GLN A 18 -21.00 41.13 8.50
N HIS A 19 -20.23 40.56 9.43
CA HIS A 19 -18.93 41.10 9.82
C HIS A 19 -17.83 40.34 9.08
N ALA A 20 -16.93 41.11 8.49
CA ALA A 20 -15.83 40.67 7.65
C ALA A 20 -14.91 39.67 8.37
N VAL A 21 -14.57 38.59 7.66
CA VAL A 21 -13.50 37.66 8.05
C VAL A 21 -12.46 37.69 6.93
N THR A 22 -11.24 38.04 7.33
CA THR A 22 -10.00 37.97 6.56
C THR A 22 -9.79 36.62 5.86
N PRO A 23 -9.04 36.56 4.75
CA PRO A 23 -8.81 35.29 4.04
C PRO A 23 -7.93 34.38 4.90
N ALA A 24 -8.54 33.38 5.54
CA ALA A 24 -7.82 32.26 6.11
C ALA A 24 -7.26 31.41 4.97
N ALA A 25 -5.96 31.11 5.07
CA ALA A 25 -5.20 30.35 4.11
C ALA A 25 -5.89 29.03 3.74
N ASN A 26 -5.83 28.74 2.44
CA ASN A 26 -6.45 27.62 1.77
C ASN A 26 -6.06 26.28 2.43
N ALA A 27 -7.06 25.40 2.51
CA ALA A 27 -7.00 24.03 3.02
C ALA A 27 -5.64 23.33 2.84
N SER A 28 -4.91 23.18 3.96
CA SER A 28 -3.89 22.15 4.08
C SER A 28 -4.59 20.78 3.99
N GLN A 29 -4.43 20.15 2.84
CA GLN A 29 -4.52 18.70 2.71
C GLN A 29 -3.57 18.10 3.73
N VAL A 30 -4.12 17.59 4.84
CA VAL A 30 -3.37 16.76 5.78
C VAL A 30 -3.20 15.40 5.11
N ALA A 31 -2.16 15.28 4.29
CA ALA A 31 -1.61 13.98 3.94
C ALA A 31 -1.19 13.33 5.26
N ALA A 32 -1.83 12.22 5.62
CA ALA A 32 -1.42 11.42 6.76
C ALA A 32 0.05 11.06 6.55
N ALA A 33 0.94 11.65 7.35
CA ALA A 33 2.35 11.29 7.36
C ALA A 33 2.42 9.81 7.71
N HIS A 34 2.96 9.00 6.80
CA HIS A 34 3.38 7.66 7.16
C HIS A 34 4.58 7.83 8.11
N GLU A 35 4.38 7.40 9.36
CA GLU A 35 5.44 7.37 10.35
C GLU A 35 6.16 6.02 10.29
N ASP A 36 7.48 6.02 10.43
CA ASP A 36 8.21 4.79 10.66
C ASP A 36 7.86 4.18 12.04
N GLY A 37 8.27 2.94 12.32
CA GLY A 37 8.02 2.28 13.61
C GLY A 37 8.63 2.98 14.85
N GLN A 38 9.28 4.12 14.68
CA GLN A 38 9.83 5.04 15.69
C GLN A 38 9.21 6.45 15.64
N GLY A 39 8.22 6.71 14.80
CA GLY A 39 7.48 7.98 14.81
C GLY A 39 8.13 9.15 14.05
N ASN A 40 9.03 8.91 13.08
CA ASN A 40 9.52 9.98 12.22
C ASN A 40 8.72 10.05 10.90
N PRO A 41 8.48 11.27 10.38
CA PRO A 41 7.80 11.45 9.12
C PRO A 41 8.67 10.94 7.97
N LEU A 42 8.15 9.96 7.21
CA LEU A 42 8.79 9.50 5.97
C LEU A 42 8.76 10.65 4.95
N ALA A 43 9.93 11.19 4.61
CA ALA A 43 10.08 12.27 3.64
C ALA A 43 9.59 11.83 2.25
N VAL A 44 8.67 12.63 1.68
CA VAL A 44 8.12 12.53 0.31
C VAL A 44 7.75 11.10 -0.12
N ALA A 45 6.47 10.77 0.05
CA ALA A 45 5.89 9.50 -0.31
C ALA A 45 6.22 9.11 -1.77
N ASP A 46 7.15 8.18 -1.94
CA ASP A 46 7.38 7.49 -3.21
C ASP A 46 6.12 6.65 -3.49
N PRO A 47 5.44 6.81 -4.65
CA PRO A 47 4.23 6.05 -4.97
C PRO A 47 4.43 4.53 -4.96
N MET A 48 5.66 4.02 -5.13
CA MET A 48 5.99 2.60 -4.94
C MET A 48 6.16 2.20 -3.46
N CYS A 49 6.35 3.17 -2.57
CA CYS A 49 6.49 3.02 -1.12
C CYS A 49 5.23 3.47 -0.35
N HIS A 50 4.04 3.20 -0.87
CA HIS A 50 2.79 3.39 -0.12
C HIS A 50 2.33 2.04 0.45
N PRO A 51 2.91 1.55 1.57
CA PRO A 51 2.43 0.32 2.18
C PRO A 51 0.98 0.54 2.62
N THR A 52 0.06 -0.10 1.91
CA THR A 52 -1.35 -0.12 2.35
C THR A 52 -1.45 -1.16 3.45
N LYS A 53 -1.75 -0.71 4.67
CA LYS A 53 -1.86 -1.60 5.82
C LYS A 53 -2.91 -2.67 5.53
N HIS A 54 -2.57 -3.92 5.77
CA HIS A 54 -3.45 -5.07 5.53
C HIS A 54 -3.88 -5.28 4.07
N ALA A 55 -3.15 -4.75 3.08
CA ALA A 55 -3.43 -5.05 1.68
C ALA A 55 -2.61 -6.24 1.18
N GLY A 56 -3.31 -7.27 0.70
CA GLY A 56 -2.78 -8.29 -0.18
C GLY A 56 -2.99 -7.86 -1.63
N PHE A 57 -1.96 -7.23 -2.22
CA PHE A 57 -2.01 -6.82 -3.62
C PHE A 57 -2.05 -8.02 -4.56
N ASN A 58 -2.87 -7.94 -5.61
CA ASN A 58 -2.85 -8.88 -6.73
C ASN A 58 -1.56 -8.72 -7.57
N GLY A 59 -1.44 -9.57 -8.59
CA GLY A 59 -0.43 -9.44 -9.63
C GLY A 59 0.69 -10.47 -9.49
N GLY A 60 1.53 -10.54 -10.52
CA GLY A 60 2.59 -11.53 -10.55
C GLY A 60 3.64 -11.23 -9.48
N SER A 61 3.95 -12.25 -8.68
CA SER A 61 5.02 -12.19 -7.68
C SER A 61 6.37 -12.34 -8.36
N LEU A 62 7.36 -11.60 -7.87
CA LEU A 62 8.74 -11.61 -8.38
C LEU A 62 9.67 -12.41 -7.46
N ASN A 63 9.19 -12.69 -6.24
CA ASN A 63 9.83 -13.48 -5.20
C ASN A 63 8.76 -14.29 -4.44
N TRP A 64 9.20 -15.06 -3.44
CA TRP A 64 8.29 -15.76 -2.52
C TRP A 64 8.44 -15.17 -1.12
N GLY A 65 7.38 -14.59 -0.55
CA GLY A 65 7.45 -13.93 0.75
C GLY A 65 7.88 -14.84 1.90
N MET A 66 7.59 -16.14 1.85
CA MET A 66 8.06 -17.11 2.85
C MET A 66 9.60 -17.20 2.90
N SER A 67 10.27 -17.08 1.76
CA SER A 67 11.74 -17.14 1.66
C SER A 67 12.37 -15.75 1.64
N PHE A 68 11.62 -14.72 1.25
CA PHE A 68 12.06 -13.33 1.22
C PHE A 68 11.53 -12.58 2.43
N LYS A 69 12.38 -12.49 3.45
CA LYS A 69 12.05 -11.82 4.70
C LYS A 69 12.92 -10.59 4.95
N VAL A 70 12.29 -9.52 5.41
CA VAL A 70 12.89 -8.21 5.75
C VAL A 70 12.29 -7.71 7.07
N ALA A 71 13.00 -6.84 7.78
CA ALA A 71 12.58 -6.40 9.11
C ALA A 71 11.48 -5.33 9.09
N THR A 72 11.37 -4.55 8.02
CA THR A 72 10.42 -3.42 7.97
C THR A 72 9.78 -3.28 6.60
N ALA A 73 8.61 -2.63 6.56
CA ALA A 73 7.95 -2.25 5.31
C ALA A 73 8.87 -1.38 4.43
N GLN A 74 9.70 -0.53 5.06
CA GLN A 74 10.68 0.28 4.34
C GLN A 74 11.71 -0.59 3.62
N GLN A 75 12.27 -1.61 4.28
CA GLN A 75 13.19 -2.55 3.64
C GLN A 75 12.52 -3.33 2.50
N CYS A 76 11.22 -3.63 2.62
CA CYS A 76 10.45 -4.23 1.53
C CYS A 76 10.30 -3.26 0.35
N CYS A 77 10.06 -1.97 0.61
CA CYS A 77 10.06 -0.97 -0.45
C CYS A 77 11.44 -0.83 -1.11
N ASP A 78 12.51 -0.75 -0.30
CA ASP A 78 13.88 -0.62 -0.80
C ASP A 78 14.24 -1.80 -1.71
N ALA A 79 13.79 -3.01 -1.35
CA ALA A 79 13.90 -4.20 -2.19
C ALA A 79 13.13 -4.07 -3.50
N CYS A 80 11.88 -3.58 -3.46
CA CYS A 80 11.09 -3.33 -4.66
C CYS A 80 11.78 -2.33 -5.60
N ARG A 81 12.31 -1.23 -5.06
CA ARG A 81 13.04 -0.23 -5.85
C ARG A 81 14.31 -0.79 -6.48
N ALA A 82 15.11 -1.54 -5.69
CA ALA A 82 16.32 -2.19 -6.18
C ALA A 82 16.01 -3.23 -7.28
N HIS A 83 14.91 -3.97 -7.13
CA HIS A 83 14.43 -4.87 -8.16
C HIS A 83 14.00 -4.09 -9.41
N ALA A 84 13.18 -3.05 -9.27
CA ALA A 84 12.71 -2.23 -10.38
C ALA A 84 13.84 -1.58 -11.18
N SER A 85 14.94 -1.18 -10.51
CA SER A 85 16.09 -0.57 -11.17
C SER A 85 17.02 -1.56 -11.87
N THR A 86 16.93 -2.86 -11.54
CA THR A 86 17.92 -3.86 -11.96
C THR A 86 17.33 -4.98 -12.80
N CYS A 87 16.07 -5.33 -12.56
CA CYS A 87 15.45 -6.53 -13.08
C CYS A 87 14.41 -6.21 -14.16
N ASP A 88 14.55 -6.90 -15.28
CA ASP A 88 13.67 -6.90 -16.43
C ASP A 88 13.69 -8.32 -17.06
N ALA A 89 13.03 -8.48 -18.22
CA ALA A 89 12.97 -9.75 -18.94
C ALA A 89 14.35 -10.30 -19.36
N ALA A 90 15.41 -9.49 -19.40
CA ALA A 90 16.76 -9.88 -19.82
C ALA A 90 17.74 -10.07 -18.66
N SER A 91 17.33 -9.74 -17.43
CA SER A 91 18.24 -9.64 -16.28
C SER A 91 18.23 -10.87 -15.36
N GLY A 92 17.59 -11.96 -15.78
CA GLY A 92 17.52 -13.21 -15.02
C GLY A 92 18.88 -13.65 -14.46
N GLY A 93 18.93 -13.92 -13.15
CA GLY A 93 20.13 -14.34 -12.43
C GLY A 93 21.05 -13.21 -11.96
N LYS A 94 20.88 -11.96 -12.41
CA LYS A 94 21.62 -10.80 -11.89
C LYS A 94 21.26 -10.54 -10.44
N VAL A 95 22.25 -10.24 -9.60
CA VAL A 95 22.02 -9.80 -8.23
C VAL A 95 21.46 -8.39 -8.27
N TYR A 96 20.34 -8.14 -7.57
CA TYR A 96 19.78 -6.78 -7.43
C TYR A 96 19.92 -6.23 -6.03
N MET A 97 20.06 -7.07 -5.00
CA MET A 97 20.34 -6.62 -3.65
C MET A 97 20.98 -7.71 -2.79
N LYS A 98 21.52 -7.28 -1.64
CA LYS A 98 21.85 -8.15 -0.51
C LYS A 98 20.92 -7.80 0.62
N ARG A 99 20.17 -8.77 1.14
CA ARG A 99 19.35 -8.57 2.34
C ARG A 99 19.92 -9.35 3.51
N GLN A 100 19.64 -8.87 4.71
CA GLN A 100 19.98 -9.58 5.94
C GLN A 100 18.72 -10.08 6.61
N TRP A 101 18.70 -11.36 6.96
CA TRP A 101 17.62 -11.96 7.75
C TRP A 101 18.21 -13.04 8.66
N ASP A 102 17.82 -13.04 9.94
CA ASP A 102 18.25 -14.05 10.91
C ASP A 102 19.77 -14.26 10.94
N GLY A 103 20.53 -13.16 10.95
CA GLY A 103 22.00 -13.17 10.96
C GLY A 103 22.66 -13.60 9.64
N LYS A 104 21.89 -13.93 8.60
CA LYS A 104 22.41 -14.35 7.29
C LYS A 104 22.28 -13.24 6.27
N VAL A 105 23.29 -13.08 5.43
CA VAL A 105 23.25 -12.22 4.24
C VAL A 105 22.91 -13.08 3.03
N ILE A 106 21.86 -12.69 2.31
CA ILE A 106 21.34 -13.41 1.16
C ILE A 106 21.43 -12.50 -0.07
N GLU A 107 22.07 -12.99 -1.13
CA GLU A 107 22.07 -12.32 -2.43
C GLU A 107 20.79 -12.64 -3.18
N GLU A 108 19.99 -11.63 -3.42
CA GLU A 108 18.71 -11.75 -4.11
C GLU A 108 18.93 -11.46 -5.60
N ARG A 109 18.34 -12.32 -6.44
CA ARG A 109 18.60 -12.34 -7.88
C ARG A 109 17.30 -12.16 -8.66
N CYS A 110 17.40 -11.49 -9.80
CA CYS A 110 16.27 -11.29 -10.70
C CYS A 110 15.76 -12.65 -11.19
N ALA A 111 14.44 -12.85 -11.15
CA ALA A 111 13.82 -14.02 -11.73
C ALA A 111 13.78 -13.92 -13.26
N THR A 112 13.79 -15.05 -13.97
CA THR A 112 13.56 -15.10 -15.43
C THR A 112 12.08 -15.00 -15.79
N THR A 113 11.20 -15.40 -14.87
CA THR A 113 9.74 -15.36 -14.98
C THR A 113 9.16 -14.97 -13.62
N MET A 114 7.94 -14.45 -13.60
CA MET A 114 7.22 -14.24 -12.34
C MET A 114 6.98 -15.59 -11.64
N THR A 115 7.01 -15.59 -10.30
CA THR A 115 6.93 -16.79 -9.45
C THR A 115 5.50 -17.22 -9.12
N SER A 116 4.50 -16.34 -9.30
CA SER A 116 3.08 -16.68 -9.11
C SER A 116 2.29 -16.64 -10.43
N ASN A 117 1.18 -17.40 -10.44
CA ASN A 117 0.28 -17.55 -11.58
C ASN A 117 -0.92 -16.57 -11.52
N GLU A 118 -0.84 -15.53 -10.69
CA GLU A 118 -1.89 -14.51 -10.60
C GLU A 118 -2.03 -13.83 -11.98
N ARG A 119 -3.28 -13.67 -12.47
CA ARG A 119 -3.58 -13.23 -13.85
C ARG A 119 -2.64 -12.12 -14.32
N GLY A 120 -1.85 -12.38 -15.36
CA GLY A 120 -0.86 -11.44 -15.86
C GLY A 120 0.18 -12.07 -16.79
N THR A 121 1.26 -11.34 -17.04
CA THR A 121 2.38 -11.77 -17.88
C THR A 121 3.33 -12.68 -17.09
N HIS A 122 3.62 -13.89 -17.57
CA HIS A 122 4.67 -14.74 -16.94
C HIS A 122 6.10 -14.21 -17.14
N GLN A 123 6.29 -13.23 -18.04
CA GLN A 123 7.59 -12.60 -18.26
C GLN A 123 8.00 -11.80 -17.02
N ALA A 124 9.29 -11.82 -16.67
CA ALA A 124 9.81 -10.99 -15.58
C ALA A 124 9.55 -9.51 -15.87
N GLN A 125 9.02 -8.81 -14.87
CA GLN A 125 8.68 -7.40 -14.91
C GLN A 125 9.35 -6.66 -13.74
N PRO A 126 9.60 -5.35 -13.87
CA PRO A 126 10.07 -4.54 -12.74
C PRO A 126 9.00 -4.50 -11.63
N CYS A 127 9.46 -4.49 -10.38
CA CYS A 127 8.56 -4.36 -9.23
C CYS A 127 7.90 -2.98 -9.24
N ASN A 128 6.62 -2.90 -8.87
CA ASN A 128 5.94 -1.62 -8.71
C ASN A 128 4.93 -1.58 -7.56
N VAL A 129 4.76 -2.69 -6.84
CA VAL A 129 3.96 -2.78 -5.62
C VAL A 129 4.52 -3.90 -4.73
N PHE A 130 4.32 -3.80 -3.42
CA PHE A 130 4.76 -4.83 -2.49
C PHE A 130 3.74 -5.09 -1.39
N VAL A 131 3.82 -6.29 -0.82
CA VAL A 131 3.10 -6.69 0.40
C VAL A 131 4.12 -6.92 1.50
N PHE A 132 3.89 -6.38 2.69
CA PHE A 132 4.73 -6.62 3.87
C PHE A 132 3.85 -7.05 5.05
N CYS A 133 4.30 -8.06 5.79
CA CYS A 133 3.61 -8.57 6.96
C CYS A 133 4.25 -8.04 8.26
N PRO A 134 3.63 -7.02 8.91
CA PRO A 134 4.24 -6.31 10.03
C PRO A 134 3.99 -6.97 11.39
N THR A 135 3.04 -7.91 11.48
CA THR A 135 2.54 -8.38 12.77
C THR A 135 3.19 -9.73 13.15
N PRO A 136 3.86 -9.83 14.31
CA PRO A 136 4.29 -11.11 14.86
C PRO A 136 3.13 -12.04 15.14
N LEU A 137 3.30 -13.36 14.93
CA LEU A 137 2.28 -14.37 15.22
C LEU A 137 1.77 -14.28 16.66
N ALA A 138 2.67 -14.01 17.62
CA ALA A 138 2.33 -13.85 19.04
C ALA A 138 1.43 -12.63 19.33
N ALA A 139 1.35 -11.66 18.42
CA ALA A 139 0.48 -10.49 18.51
C ALA A 139 -0.82 -10.64 17.70
N GLY A 140 -1.22 -11.88 17.40
CA GLY A 140 -2.38 -12.18 16.55
C GLY A 140 -2.11 -11.95 15.05
N GLY A 141 -0.83 -11.92 14.67
CA GLY A 141 -0.38 -11.44 13.38
C GLY A 141 -0.56 -12.41 12.23
N LEU A 142 -1.74 -12.36 11.61
CA LEU A 142 -1.92 -12.79 10.24
C LEU A 142 -1.91 -11.58 9.31
N CYS A 143 -1.44 -11.82 8.11
CA CYS A 143 -1.28 -10.84 7.05
C CYS A 143 -2.07 -11.36 5.84
N TRP A 144 -2.81 -10.47 5.18
CA TRP A 144 -3.55 -10.86 4.00
C TRP A 144 -2.58 -11.12 2.85
N SER A 145 -2.47 -12.39 2.47
CA SER A 145 -2.03 -12.82 1.15
C SER A 145 -3.16 -13.62 0.54
N ASN A 146 -3.19 -13.69 -0.78
CA ASN A 146 -4.17 -14.44 -1.55
C ASN A 146 -3.85 -15.94 -1.67
N ASP A 147 -3.05 -16.50 -0.75
CA ASP A 147 -2.66 -17.91 -0.74
C ASP A 147 -2.98 -18.62 0.60
N VAL A 148 -2.94 -19.96 0.62
CA VAL A 148 -3.42 -20.81 1.73
C VAL A 148 -2.48 -20.84 2.95
N TRP A 149 -1.39 -20.07 2.92
CA TRP A 149 -0.36 -20.10 3.95
C TRP A 149 -0.64 -19.14 5.12
N ASN A 150 -0.18 -19.51 6.31
CA ASN A 150 -0.18 -18.63 7.46
C ASN A 150 1.06 -17.73 7.42
N HIS A 151 0.89 -16.55 6.83
CA HIS A 151 1.95 -15.56 6.72
C HIS A 151 2.36 -15.01 8.07
N SER A 152 3.68 -14.88 8.24
CA SER A 152 4.30 -14.46 9.49
C SER A 152 5.05 -13.14 9.33
N TYR A 153 5.48 -12.58 10.46
CA TYR A 153 6.28 -11.36 10.49
C TYR A 153 7.47 -11.40 9.53
N GLY A 154 7.65 -10.28 8.83
CA GLY A 154 8.79 -10.01 7.97
C GLY A 154 8.67 -10.55 6.56
N GLU A 155 7.63 -11.34 6.23
CA GLU A 155 7.39 -11.77 4.85
C GLU A 155 7.13 -10.57 3.94
N CYS A 156 7.78 -10.56 2.79
CA CYS A 156 7.75 -9.47 1.82
C CYS A 156 7.62 -10.02 0.40
N TRP A 157 6.52 -9.66 -0.29
CA TRP A 157 6.33 -9.97 -1.70
C TRP A 157 6.57 -8.73 -2.53
N LEU A 158 7.47 -8.85 -3.49
CA LEU A 158 7.64 -7.91 -4.58
C LEU A 158 6.69 -8.35 -5.69
N LYS A 159 5.84 -7.44 -6.14
CA LYS A 159 4.83 -7.74 -7.15
C LYS A 159 4.89 -6.73 -8.30
N HIS A 160 4.34 -7.16 -9.43
CA HIS A 160 4.09 -6.31 -10.57
C HIS A 160 2.61 -6.31 -10.91
N GLN A 161 2.04 -5.11 -11.09
CA GLN A 161 0.74 -4.90 -11.69
C GLN A 161 0.82 -3.98 -12.92
N PRO A 162 0.07 -4.25 -14.00
CA PRO A 162 0.08 -3.38 -15.18
C PRO A 162 -0.31 -1.92 -14.89
N ASN A 163 -1.16 -1.67 -13.89
CA ASN A 163 -1.59 -0.34 -13.50
C ASN A 163 -1.04 0.06 -12.11
N ALA A 164 0.17 0.62 -12.09
CA ALA A 164 0.81 1.09 -10.85
C ALA A 164 0.10 2.28 -10.19
N THR A 165 -0.72 3.04 -10.92
CA THR A 165 -1.42 4.21 -10.36
C THR A 165 -2.68 3.84 -9.59
N MET A 166 -3.16 2.61 -9.73
CA MET A 166 -4.30 2.06 -9.01
C MET A 166 -4.09 0.57 -8.82
N PRO A 167 -3.18 0.16 -7.91
CA PRO A 167 -2.92 -1.23 -7.65
C PRO A 167 -4.15 -1.89 -7.03
N GLU A 168 -4.56 -3.02 -7.58
CA GLU A 168 -5.69 -3.82 -7.09
C GLU A 168 -5.24 -4.63 -5.88
N ALA A 169 -5.88 -4.39 -4.73
CA ALA A 169 -5.79 -5.27 -3.57
C ALA A 169 -6.89 -6.33 -3.67
N GLY A 170 -6.52 -7.59 -3.84
CA GLY A 170 -7.48 -8.71 -3.85
C GLY A 170 -7.96 -9.08 -2.45
N ALA A 171 -7.25 -8.62 -1.42
CA ALA A 171 -7.65 -8.70 -0.03
C ALA A 171 -7.22 -7.40 0.68
N ASP A 172 -8.15 -6.77 1.40
CA ASP A 172 -7.93 -5.58 2.21
C ASP A 172 -8.78 -5.61 3.49
N GLY A 173 -8.52 -4.69 4.42
CA GLY A 173 -9.27 -4.56 5.67
C GLY A 173 -8.67 -5.30 6.86
N ALA A 174 -9.31 -5.16 8.03
CA ALA A 174 -8.83 -5.79 9.27
C ALA A 174 -8.93 -7.32 9.17
N PHE A 175 -7.89 -8.04 9.64
CA PHE A 175 -7.98 -9.48 9.80
C PHE A 175 -9.07 -9.80 10.83
N PRO A 176 -9.97 -10.76 10.59
CA PRO A 176 -10.97 -11.14 11.60
C PRO A 176 -10.26 -11.59 12.89
N PRO A 177 -10.81 -11.22 14.07
CA PRO A 177 -10.21 -11.52 15.36
C PRO A 177 -10.08 -13.03 15.64
#